data_AF-A0A9D8L1V8-F1
#
_entry.id   AF-A0A9D8L1V8-F1
#
_cell.length_a   1.000
_cell.length_b   1.000
_cell.length_c   1.000
_cell.angle_alpha   90.00
_cell.angle_beta   90.00
_cell.angle_gamma   90.00
#
_symmetry.space_group_name_H-M   'P 1'
#
loop_
_entity.id
_entity.type
_entity.pdbx_description
1 polymer ?
#
loop_
_entity_poly.entity_id
_entity_poly.type
_entity_poly.pdbx_seq_one_letter_code
_entity_poly.pdbx_strand_id
1 'polypeptide(L)' 'LPTSVAPFILRGISLLGIDSVRQPKAVRIAAWDRLAKDLDPKKLAAMTTRIPFSGIVNAAHDIMAGKVRGRLVVDIG' A
#
# COMPACT_ATOMS: atom_id res chain seq x y z
N LEU A 1 -20.24 -3.99 12.57
CA LEU A 1 -20.47 -5.41 12.23
C LEU A 1 -20.30 -6.23 13.52
N PRO A 2 -21.18 -7.19 13.85
CA PRO A 2 -20.90 -8.12 14.93
C PRO A 2 -19.72 -9.01 14.52
N THR A 3 -18.67 -9.05 15.34
CA THR A 3 -17.48 -9.88 15.10
C THR A 3 -17.71 -11.29 15.63
N SER A 4 -17.26 -12.33 14.92
CA SER A 4 -17.47 -13.74 15.30
C SER A 4 -16.24 -14.59 14.98
N VAL A 5 -16.00 -15.62 15.81
CA VAL A 5 -14.92 -16.62 15.64
C VAL A 5 -15.30 -17.74 14.66
N ALA A 6 -16.58 -17.87 14.31
CA ALA A 6 -17.09 -18.98 13.50
C ALA A 6 -16.38 -19.20 12.15
N PRO A 7 -15.98 -18.15 11.39
CA PRO A 7 -15.22 -18.35 10.14
C PRO A 7 -13.88 -19.08 10.36
N PHE A 8 -13.15 -18.75 11.42
CA PHE A 8 -11.85 -19.34 11.74
C PHE A 8 -11.99 -20.82 12.12
N ILE A 9 -13.01 -21.13 12.93
CA ILE A 9 -13.25 -22.49 13.43
C ILE A 9 -13.84 -23.40 12.34
N LEU A 10 -14.90 -22.95 11.66
CA LEU A 10 -15.70 -23.80 10.78
C LEU A 10 -15.15 -23.87 9.35
N ARG A 11 -14.35 -22.89 8.93
CA ARG A 11 -13.81 -22.80 7.57
C ARG A 11 -12.29 -22.70 7.52
N GLY A 12 -11.62 -22.72 8.68
CA GLY A 12 -10.16 -22.65 8.75
C GLY A 12 -9.56 -21.38 8.15
N ILE A 13 -10.33 -20.28 8.07
CA ILE A 13 -9.80 -19.04 7.50
C ILE A 13 -8.78 -18.43 8.46
N SER A 14 -7.78 -17.72 7.91
CA SER A 14 -6.71 -17.07 8.67
C SER A 14 -6.81 -15.56 8.59
N LEU A 15 -6.55 -14.87 9.69
CA LEU A 15 -6.32 -13.42 9.72
C LEU A 15 -4.81 -13.17 9.91
N LEU A 16 -4.17 -12.66 8.86
CA LEU A 16 -2.73 -12.42 8.86
C LEU A 16 -2.43 -10.95 9.15
N GLY A 17 -1.71 -10.68 10.23
CA GLY A 17 -1.21 -9.34 10.54
C GLY A 17 -0.01 -9.00 9.65
N ILE A 18 -0.10 -7.91 8.90
CA ILE A 18 0.98 -7.43 8.02
C ILE A 18 1.57 -6.15 8.62
N ASP A 19 2.85 -6.20 9.00
CA ASP A 19 3.65 -5.03 9.40
C ASP A 19 4.78 -4.82 8.40
N SER A 20 4.92 -3.60 7.87
CA SER A 20 6.02 -3.25 6.97
C SER A 20 7.20 -2.58 7.69
N VAL A 21 7.03 -2.12 8.92
CA VAL A 21 8.01 -1.26 9.61
C VAL A 21 9.20 -2.06 10.11
N ARG A 22 9.00 -3.25 10.69
CA ARG A 22 10.06 -4.01 11.37
C ARG A 22 10.52 -5.27 10.62
N GLN A 23 10.22 -5.37 9.33
CA GLN A 23 10.60 -6.54 8.52
C GLN A 23 12.14 -6.70 8.43
N PRO A 24 12.66 -7.93 8.56
CA PRO A 24 14.07 -8.23 8.33
C PRO A 24 14.51 -7.86 6.92
N LYS A 25 15.78 -7.46 6.76
CA LYS A 25 16.34 -7.02 5.46
C LYS A 25 16.15 -8.06 4.35
N ALA A 26 16.39 -9.34 4.63
CA ALA A 26 16.24 -10.41 3.65
C ALA A 26 14.81 -10.49 3.09
N VAL A 27 13.79 -10.37 3.95
CA VAL A 27 12.38 -10.36 3.55
C VAL A 27 12.06 -9.14 2.69
N ARG A 28 12.59 -7.97 3.04
CA ARG A 28 12.41 -6.74 2.23
C ARG A 28 12.99 -6.90 0.83
N ILE A 29 14.20 -7.45 0.71
CA ILE A 29 14.85 -7.67 -0.60
C ILE A 29 13.97 -8.59 -1.44
N ALA A 30 13.57 -9.74 -0.90
CA ALA A 30 12.69 -10.67 -1.63
C ALA A 30 11.36 -10.01 -2.04
N ALA A 31 10.76 -9.17 -1.18
CA ALA A 31 9.54 -8.45 -1.50
C ALA A 31 9.75 -7.43 -2.64
N TRP A 32 10.85 -6.68 -2.63
CA TRP A 32 11.20 -5.75 -3.70
C TRP A 32 11.49 -6.45 -5.02
N ASP A 33 12.20 -7.59 -5.00
CA ASP A 33 12.45 -8.40 -6.19
C ASP A 33 11.15 -8.90 -6.80
N ARG A 34 10.20 -9.32 -5.97
CA ARG A 34 8.84 -9.69 -6.43
C ARG A 34 8.09 -8.50 -7.00
N LEU A 35 8.14 -7.32 -6.37
CA LEU A 35 7.51 -6.13 -6.94
C LEU A 35 8.08 -5.81 -8.33
N ALA A 36 9.40 -5.87 -8.51
CA ALA A 36 10.03 -5.61 -9.80
C ALA A 36 9.64 -6.65 -10.88
N LYS A 37 9.46 -7.91 -10.49
CA LYS A 37 9.11 -9.01 -11.40
C LYS A 37 7.63 -9.04 -11.77
N ASP A 38 6.75 -8.84 -10.80
CA ASP A 38 5.33 -9.20 -10.91
C ASP A 38 4.40 -8.00 -11.03
N LEU A 39 4.82 -6.82 -10.60
CA LEU A 39 4.01 -5.61 -10.73
C LEU A 39 4.18 -5.04 -12.14
N ASP A 40 3.09 -5.04 -12.91
CA ASP A 40 3.06 -4.43 -14.25
C ASP A 40 3.34 -2.92 -14.16
N PRO A 41 4.45 -2.43 -14.75
CA PRO A 41 4.81 -1.01 -14.72
C PRO A 41 3.76 -0.10 -15.37
N LYS A 42 3.01 -0.60 -16.37
CA LYS A 42 1.96 0.19 -17.03
C LYS A 42 0.78 0.42 -16.11
N LYS A 43 0.39 -0.60 -15.32
CA LYS A 43 -0.67 -0.46 -14.31
C LYS A 43 -0.25 0.44 -13.16
N LEU A 44 1.01 0.35 -12.73
CA LEU A 44 1.56 1.26 -11.73
C LEU A 44 1.52 2.70 -12.24
N ALA A 45 2.02 2.95 -13.45
CA ALA A 45 1.98 4.28 -14.06
C ALA A 45 0.54 4.82 -14.18
N ALA A 46 -0.43 3.98 -14.58
CA ALA A 46 -1.83 4.38 -14.72
C ALA A 46 -2.52 4.76 -13.41
N MET A 47 -1.99 4.34 -12.25
CA MET A 47 -2.50 4.73 -10.93
C MET A 47 -1.66 5.80 -10.23
N THR A 48 -0.60 6.28 -10.87
CA THR A 48 0.33 7.26 -10.30
C THR A 48 -0.01 8.68 -10.76
N THR A 49 -0.15 9.58 -9.79
CA THR A 49 -0.24 11.03 -10.03
C THR A 49 1.00 11.70 -9.45
N ARG A 50 1.68 12.52 -10.25
CA ARG A 50 2.81 13.32 -9.77
C ARG A 50 2.33 14.63 -9.15
N ILE A 51 2.92 15.03 -8.04
CA ILE A 51 2.66 16.31 -7.38
C ILE A 51 3.98 17.04 -7.09
N PRO A 52 4.00 18.38 -7.19
CA PRO A 52 5.16 19.15 -6.77
C PRO A 52 5.30 19.08 -5.24
N PHE A 53 6.51 19.30 -4.74
CA PHE A 53 6.78 19.38 -3.30
C PHE A 53 5.88 20.40 -2.57
N SER A 54 5.55 21.54 -3.20
CA SER A 54 4.65 22.55 -2.64
C SER A 54 3.21 22.06 -2.42
N GLY A 55 2.80 20.96 -3.07
CA GLY A 55 1.46 20.37 -2.96
C GLY A 55 1.27 19.38 -1.81
N ILE A 56 2.33 19.02 -1.08
CA ILE A 56 2.31 17.92 -0.09
C ILE A 56 1.26 18.13 1.01
N VAL A 57 1.15 19.34 1.55
CA VAL A 57 0.24 19.61 2.68
C VAL A 57 -1.21 19.40 2.26
N ASN A 58 -1.60 19.95 1.12
CA ASN A 58 -2.95 19.76 0.57
C ASN A 58 -3.23 18.29 0.23
N ALA A 59 -2.26 17.62 -0.38
CA ALA A 59 -2.36 16.19 -0.69
C ALA A 59 -2.54 15.34 0.57
N ALA A 60 -1.85 15.66 1.67
CA ALA A 60 -2.02 14.98 2.95
C ALA A 60 -3.44 15.15 3.52
N HIS A 61 -4.02 16.35 3.44
CA HIS A 61 -5.42 16.58 3.83
C HIS A 61 -6.39 15.76 2.98
N ASP A 62 -6.17 15.69 1.66
CA ASP A 62 -7.00 14.90 0.76
C ASP A 62 -6.87 13.39 1.01
N ILE A 63 -5.68 12.88 1.37
CA ILE A 63 -5.48 11.49 1.80
C ILE A 63 -6.31 11.19 3.05
N MET A 64 -6.22 12.06 4.07
CA MET A 64 -6.97 11.88 5.32
C MET A 64 -8.49 11.99 5.11
N ALA A 65 -8.92 12.79 4.14
CA ALA A 65 -10.33 12.91 3.74
C ALA A 65 -10.80 11.77 2.80
N GLY A 66 -9.93 10.82 2.44
CA GLY A 66 -10.27 9.70 1.55
C GLY A 66 -10.52 10.09 0.09
N LYS A 67 -10.06 11.27 -0.33
CA LYS A 67 -10.27 11.80 -1.70
C LYS A 67 -9.24 11.31 -2.72
N VAL A 68 -8.15 10.70 -2.25
CA VAL A 68 -7.08 10.21 -3.11
C VAL A 68 -7.35 8.78 -3.55
N ARG A 69 -7.34 8.55 -4.87
CA ARG A 69 -7.32 7.23 -5.49
C ARG A 69 -5.96 6.99 -6.15
N GLY A 70 -5.39 5.81 -5.94
CA GLY A 70 -4.10 5.42 -6.54
C GLY A 70 -2.90 5.77 -5.67
N ARG A 71 -1.83 6.26 -6.29
CA ARG A 71 -0.55 6.58 -5.65
C ARG A 71 -0.12 7.99 -6.04
N LEU A 72 0.32 8.78 -5.06
CA LEU A 72 0.96 10.06 -5.31
C LEU A 72 2.49 9.87 -5.31
N VAL A 73 3.17 10.46 -6.28
CA VAL A 73 4.63 10.58 -6.33
C VAL A 73 4.98 12.05 -6.19
N VAL A 74 5.79 12.37 -5.19
CA VAL A 74 6.25 13.74 -4.96
C VAL A 74 7.54 13.94 -5.74
N ASP A 75 7.56 14.94 -6.61
CA ASP A 75 8.78 15.35 -7.28
C ASP A 75 9.62 16.22 -6.32
N ILE A 76 10.82 15.74 -6.02
CA ILE A 76 11.81 16.40 -5.15
C ILE A 76 13.00 16.74 -6.04
N GLY A 77 12.95 17.92 -6.69
CA GLY A 77 13.93 18.38 -7.67
C GLY A 77 13.55 19.72 -8.26
#